data_AF-A0A1Y3A6V6-F1
#
_entry.id   AF-A0A1Y3A6V6-F1
#
_cell.length_a   1.000
_cell.length_b   1.000
_cell.length_c   1.000
_cell.angle_alpha   90.00
_cell.angle_beta   90.00
_cell.angle_gamma   90.00
#
_symmetry.space_group_name_H-M   'P 1'
#
loop_
_entity.id
_entity.type
_entity.pdbx_description
1 polymer ?
#
loop_
_entity_poly.entity_id
_entity_poly.type
_entity_poly.pdbx_seq_one_letter_code
_entity_poly.pdbx_strand_id
1 'polypeptide(L)'
;MPRGLTRRGALAAAGAAALGSLAGCSGRGSERRFWDDPTSLDVDAVPREFDDSVPAQPRIVPVGFEPEVAAAFADRVDRLLSPIPDPLTAERLPHGGFRGRIEAERAAAREALPGPDEPLVPLEAVERYSTARDHAASAVGTWAGVTVEGDPGAVAPDVGAVRQRASETLDALPGPAADPLAGAAVYGPIERWYDEALRRTLVGSGSPADEANPIRAGEAVGDVERVQSYVEAGRYLGDRYAASLADPQP
;
A
#
# COMPACT_ATOMS: atom_id res chain seq x y z
N MET A 1 59.16 7.63 40.75
CA MET A 1 57.97 8.03 39.97
C MET A 1 58.16 7.53 38.55
N PRO A 2 57.29 6.62 38.10
CA PRO A 2 56.25 7.02 37.15
C PRO A 2 54.88 6.45 37.56
N ARG A 3 53.82 7.25 37.46
CA ARG A 3 52.44 6.78 37.70
C ARG A 3 51.91 6.18 36.40
N GLY A 4 51.81 4.85 36.36
CA GLY A 4 51.24 4.11 35.24
C GLY A 4 49.74 4.38 35.11
N LEU A 5 49.31 4.72 33.90
CA LEU A 5 47.90 4.85 33.53
C LEU A 5 47.21 3.51 33.73
N THR A 6 46.27 3.44 34.67
CA THR A 6 45.47 2.24 34.90
C THR A 6 44.35 2.16 33.87
N ARG A 7 43.91 0.94 33.54
CA ARG A 7 42.86 0.62 32.55
C ARG A 7 41.54 1.40 32.77
N ARG A 8 41.28 1.89 33.99
CA ARG A 8 40.14 2.76 34.32
C ARG A 8 40.34 4.22 33.89
N GLY A 9 41.56 4.72 33.82
CA GLY A 9 41.87 6.08 33.32
C GLY A 9 41.69 6.21 31.81
N ALA A 10 41.98 5.15 31.05
CA ALA A 10 41.75 5.13 29.61
C ALA A 10 40.25 5.12 29.25
N LEU A 11 39.40 4.43 30.03
CA LEU A 11 37.95 4.41 29.82
C LEU A 11 37.25 5.71 30.23
N ALA A 12 37.77 6.39 31.27
CA ALA A 12 37.24 7.70 31.67
C ALA A 12 37.50 8.79 30.61
N ALA A 13 38.62 8.73 29.88
CA ALA A 13 38.93 9.66 28.81
C ALA A 13 38.06 9.43 27.55
N ALA A 14 37.69 8.18 27.24
CA ALA A 14 36.80 7.87 26.12
C ALA A 14 35.33 8.25 26.40
N GLY A 15 34.88 8.18 27.65
CA GLY A 15 33.53 8.60 28.04
C GLY A 15 33.30 10.11 27.96
N ALA A 16 34.33 10.93 28.21
CA ALA A 16 34.22 12.39 28.13
C ALA A 16 34.19 12.91 26.68
N ALA A 17 34.82 12.21 25.72
CA ALA A 17 34.76 12.57 24.31
C ALA A 17 33.42 12.20 23.65
N ALA A 18 32.71 11.18 24.14
CA ALA A 18 31.43 10.74 23.58
C ALA A 18 30.22 11.55 24.07
N LEU A 19 30.33 12.28 25.19
CA LEU A 19 29.25 13.13 25.71
C LEU A 19 29.25 14.56 25.14
N GLY A 20 30.34 14.97 24.47
CA GLY A 20 30.39 16.24 23.73
C GLY A 20 29.60 16.24 22.41
N SER A 21 29.23 15.06 21.89
CA SER A 21 28.50 14.89 20.63
C SER A 21 26.99 14.70 20.82
N LEU A 22 26.48 14.70 22.06
CA LEU A 22 25.06 14.51 22.37
C LEU A 22 24.40 15.75 23.00
N ALA A 23 25.12 16.87 23.11
CA ALA A 23 24.61 18.13 23.67
C ALA A 23 23.87 19.01 22.65
N GLY A 24 23.48 18.50 21.48
CA GLY A 24 22.69 19.23 20.48
C GLY A 24 21.18 19.29 20.74
N CYS A 25 20.66 18.57 21.76
CA CYS A 25 19.20 18.40 21.94
C CYS A 25 18.63 19.01 23.23
N SER A 26 19.40 19.79 24.01
CA SER A 26 18.87 20.49 25.18
C SER A 26 19.42 21.91 25.36
N GLY A 27 19.78 22.56 24.26
CA GLY A 27 20.11 23.98 24.22
C GLY A 27 18.84 24.83 24.25
N ARG A 28 18.50 25.33 25.43
CA ARG A 28 17.49 26.37 25.64
C ARG A 28 18.05 27.69 25.07
N GLY A 29 17.94 27.87 23.75
CA GLY A 29 18.36 29.05 23.01
C GLY A 29 17.39 29.27 21.84
N SER A 30 16.95 30.51 21.66
CA SER A 30 15.95 30.94 20.69
C SER A 30 16.47 30.91 19.24
N GLU A 31 16.76 29.72 18.73
CA GLU A 31 17.16 29.53 17.34
C GLU A 31 16.00 28.91 16.56
N ARG A 32 15.69 29.53 15.42
CA ARG A 32 14.54 29.25 14.54
C ARG A 32 14.44 27.75 14.26
N ARG A 33 13.27 27.15 14.47
CA ARG A 33 13.07 25.75 14.09
C ARG A 33 13.19 25.66 12.58
N PHE A 34 13.65 24.52 12.06
CA PHE A 34 13.68 24.21 10.62
C PHE A 34 12.34 24.50 9.90
N TRP A 35 11.23 24.50 10.65
CA TRP A 35 9.87 24.76 10.18
C TRP A 35 9.43 26.24 10.24
N ASP A 36 10.21 27.11 10.87
CA ASP A 36 9.88 28.54 11.04
C ASP A 36 10.40 29.41 9.87
N ASP A 37 11.31 28.87 9.05
CA ASP A 37 11.94 29.55 7.90
C ASP A 37 12.28 28.49 6.82
N PRO A 38 11.28 27.94 6.10
CA PRO A 38 11.53 26.95 5.07
C PRO A 38 12.37 27.58 3.96
N THR A 39 13.49 26.96 3.62
CA THR A 39 14.30 27.37 2.46
C THR A 39 13.39 27.51 1.24
N SER A 40 13.31 28.72 0.67
CA SER A 40 12.56 28.93 -0.57
C SER A 40 13.24 28.12 -1.67
N LEU A 41 12.59 27.05 -2.11
CA LEU A 41 13.01 26.32 -3.29
C LEU A 41 12.72 27.21 -4.50
N ASP A 42 13.79 27.66 -5.15
CA ASP A 42 13.69 28.37 -6.42
C ASP A 42 13.28 27.37 -7.50
N VAL A 43 11.96 27.21 -7.67
CA VAL A 43 11.36 26.32 -8.66
C VAL A 43 11.75 26.73 -10.09
N ASP A 44 12.08 28.00 -10.31
CA ASP A 44 12.55 28.51 -11.61
C ASP A 44 14.02 28.17 -11.87
N ALA A 45 14.80 27.85 -10.83
CA ALA A 45 16.16 27.32 -10.95
C ALA A 45 16.22 25.80 -11.17
N VAL A 46 15.09 25.08 -11.11
CA VAL A 46 15.02 23.67 -11.48
C VAL A 46 15.24 23.55 -13.00
N PRO A 47 16.28 22.82 -13.45
CA PRO A 47 16.53 22.64 -14.88
C PRO A 47 15.31 22.05 -15.59
N ARG A 48 14.76 22.79 -16.56
CA ARG A 48 13.65 22.37 -17.43
C ARG A 48 14.06 21.36 -18.52
N GLU A 49 15.33 20.94 -18.52
CA GLU A 49 15.82 19.85 -19.38
C GLU A 49 15.19 18.49 -19.03
N PHE A 50 14.48 18.40 -17.90
CA PHE A 50 13.61 17.27 -17.55
C PHE A 50 12.13 17.47 -17.93
N ASP A 51 11.76 18.58 -18.59
CA ASP A 51 10.42 18.78 -19.16
C ASP A 51 10.21 17.97 -20.44
N ASP A 52 11.26 17.33 -20.96
CA ASP A 52 11.15 16.32 -22.00
C ASP A 52 10.25 15.18 -21.51
N SER A 53 9.43 14.63 -22.40
CA SER A 53 8.51 13.54 -22.05
C SER A 53 9.27 12.39 -21.41
N VAL A 54 8.91 12.02 -20.17
CA VAL A 54 9.47 10.85 -19.47
C VAL A 54 9.33 9.64 -20.39
N PRO A 55 10.40 8.84 -20.60
CA PRO A 55 10.31 7.63 -21.41
C PRO A 55 9.17 6.74 -20.92
N ALA A 56 8.41 6.16 -21.87
CA ALA A 56 7.35 5.25 -21.52
C ALA A 56 7.87 4.14 -20.60
N GLN A 57 7.15 3.87 -19.52
CA GLN A 57 7.57 2.88 -18.55
C GLN A 57 7.71 1.52 -19.23
N PRO A 58 8.82 0.79 -19.02
CA PRO A 58 9.01 -0.50 -19.65
C PRO A 58 7.93 -1.48 -19.18
N ARG A 59 7.36 -2.19 -20.14
CA ARG A 59 6.40 -3.27 -19.88
C ARG A 59 7.15 -4.52 -19.39
N ILE A 60 7.38 -4.59 -18.08
CA ILE A 60 8.10 -5.71 -17.43
C ILE A 60 7.31 -7.02 -17.54
N VAL A 61 6.01 -6.98 -17.26
CA VAL A 61 5.10 -8.11 -17.45
C VAL A 61 4.49 -8.03 -18.85
N PRO A 62 4.76 -9.00 -19.75
CA PRO A 62 4.37 -8.91 -21.15
C PRO A 62 2.86 -9.12 -21.37
N VAL A 63 2.16 -9.67 -20.38
CA VAL A 63 0.72 -9.93 -20.41
C VAL A 63 -0.05 -8.89 -19.61
N GLY A 64 -1.22 -8.49 -20.11
CA GLY A 64 -2.10 -7.54 -19.43
C GLY A 64 -3.42 -8.18 -19.00
N PHE A 65 -4.33 -7.37 -18.49
CA PHE A 65 -5.69 -7.77 -18.18
C PHE A 65 -6.54 -7.80 -19.45
N GLU A 66 -7.26 -8.90 -19.67
CA GLU A 66 -8.34 -8.92 -20.64
C GLU A 66 -9.48 -8.01 -20.16
N PRO A 67 -10.25 -7.36 -21.05
CA PRO A 67 -11.28 -6.37 -20.67
C PRO A 67 -12.30 -6.89 -19.65
N GLU A 68 -12.73 -8.15 -19.77
CA GLU A 68 -13.67 -8.78 -18.84
C GLU A 68 -13.10 -8.91 -17.43
N VAL A 69 -11.79 -9.18 -17.32
CA VAL A 69 -11.11 -9.30 -16.02
C VAL A 69 -10.93 -7.90 -15.42
N ALA A 70 -10.50 -6.92 -16.21
CA ALA A 70 -10.43 -5.52 -15.78
C ALA A 70 -11.79 -5.02 -15.26
N ALA A 71 -12.87 -5.31 -15.97
CA ALA A 71 -14.24 -4.99 -15.53
C ALA A 71 -14.59 -5.68 -14.20
N ALA A 72 -14.22 -6.94 -14.00
CA ALA A 72 -14.47 -7.64 -12.73
C ALA A 72 -13.72 -7.02 -11.54
N PHE A 73 -12.52 -6.47 -11.76
CA PHE A 73 -11.77 -5.73 -10.74
C PHE A 73 -12.47 -4.40 -10.40
N ALA A 74 -12.93 -3.65 -11.41
CA ALA A 74 -13.71 -2.43 -11.23
C ALA A 74 -15.05 -2.69 -10.52
N ASP A 75 -15.80 -3.70 -10.96
CA ASP A 75 -17.09 -4.09 -10.36
C ASP A 75 -16.97 -4.43 -8.87
N ARG A 76 -15.81 -4.94 -8.42
CA ARG A 76 -15.60 -5.20 -6.98
C ARG A 76 -15.62 -3.91 -6.17
N VAL A 77 -15.09 -2.80 -6.69
CA VAL A 77 -15.14 -1.49 -6.03
C VAL A 77 -16.58 -1.04 -5.84
N ASP A 78 -17.40 -1.16 -6.88
CA ASP A 78 -18.83 -0.82 -6.79
C ASP A 78 -19.58 -1.73 -5.79
N ARG A 79 -19.29 -3.03 -5.79
CA ARG A 79 -19.87 -3.97 -4.81
C ARG A 79 -19.48 -3.61 -3.38
N LEU A 80 -18.23 -3.23 -3.13
CA LEU A 80 -17.75 -2.80 -1.82
C LEU A 80 -18.45 -1.51 -1.35
N LEU A 81 -18.68 -0.56 -2.26
CA LEU A 81 -19.32 0.72 -1.93
C LEU A 81 -20.85 0.64 -1.79
N SER A 82 -21.48 -0.37 -2.41
CA SER A 82 -22.94 -0.55 -2.45
C SER A 82 -23.66 -0.56 -1.09
N PRO A 83 -23.10 -1.08 0.01
CA PRO A 83 -23.81 -1.12 1.30
C PRO A 83 -23.90 0.25 1.98
N ILE A 84 -23.08 1.21 1.56
CA ILE A 84 -23.03 2.54 2.16
C ILE A 84 -24.13 3.40 1.49
N PRO A 85 -24.99 4.10 2.25
CA PRO A 85 -26.00 4.97 1.66
C PRO A 85 -25.41 6.11 0.82
N ASP A 86 -26.09 6.50 -0.25
CA ASP A 86 -25.76 7.67 -1.08
C ASP A 86 -27.05 8.47 -1.37
N PRO A 87 -27.19 9.73 -0.89
CA PRO A 87 -26.23 10.49 -0.09
C PRO A 87 -26.14 9.99 1.36
N LEU A 88 -24.96 10.18 1.96
CA LEU A 88 -24.73 9.93 3.39
C LEU A 88 -25.11 11.18 4.18
N THR A 89 -26.30 11.19 4.81
CA THR A 89 -26.83 12.37 5.50
C THR A 89 -26.50 12.38 6.99
N ALA A 90 -26.59 13.56 7.62
CA ALA A 90 -26.40 13.72 9.07
C ALA A 90 -27.48 12.99 9.90
N GLU A 91 -28.64 12.68 9.31
CA GLU A 91 -29.69 11.89 9.95
C GLU A 91 -29.27 10.43 10.11
N ARG A 92 -28.56 9.88 9.12
CA ARG A 92 -28.02 8.52 9.16
C ARG A 92 -26.71 8.41 9.92
N LEU A 93 -25.84 9.42 9.78
CA LEU A 93 -24.56 9.49 10.48
C LEU A 93 -24.32 10.89 11.05
N PRO A 94 -24.77 11.15 12.29
CA PRO A 94 -24.67 12.48 12.92
C PRO A 94 -23.24 12.97 13.10
N HIS A 95 -22.30 12.04 13.31
CA HIS A 95 -20.88 12.34 13.45
C HIS A 95 -20.27 12.73 12.11
N GLY A 96 -20.18 14.04 11.86
CA GLY A 96 -19.65 14.60 10.60
C GLY A 96 -18.22 14.15 10.25
N GLY A 97 -17.38 13.84 11.24
CA GLY A 97 -16.02 13.34 11.01
C GLY A 97 -15.99 11.98 10.29
N PHE A 98 -16.82 11.03 10.73
CA PHE A 98 -16.91 9.71 10.09
C PHE A 98 -17.55 9.81 8.71
N ARG A 99 -18.57 10.65 8.55
CA ARG A 99 -19.17 10.93 7.24
C ARG A 99 -18.15 11.49 6.26
N GLY A 100 -17.38 12.51 6.67
CA GLY A 100 -16.33 13.10 5.85
C GLY A 100 -15.23 12.08 5.48
N ARG A 101 -14.84 11.21 6.42
CA ARG A 101 -13.90 10.11 6.13
C ARG A 101 -14.46 9.15 5.07
N ILE A 102 -15.69 8.66 5.23
CA ILE A 102 -16.32 7.74 4.28
C ILE A 102 -16.47 8.37 2.88
N GLU A 103 -16.85 9.66 2.81
CA GLU A 103 -16.95 10.40 1.55
C GLU A 103 -15.57 10.58 0.89
N ALA A 104 -14.53 10.87 1.67
CA ALA A 104 -13.17 10.96 1.16
C ALA A 104 -12.65 9.62 0.61
N GLU A 105 -12.88 8.52 1.32
CA GLU A 105 -12.51 7.18 0.84
C GLU A 105 -13.29 6.79 -0.43
N ARG A 106 -14.59 7.14 -0.52
CA ARG A 106 -15.37 6.96 -1.76
C ARG A 106 -14.80 7.73 -2.95
N ALA A 107 -14.38 8.97 -2.73
CA ALA A 107 -13.76 9.78 -3.77
C ALA A 107 -12.42 9.18 -4.19
N ALA A 108 -11.56 8.86 -3.23
CA ALA A 108 -10.26 8.23 -3.47
C ALA A 108 -10.38 6.89 -4.21
N ALA A 109 -11.37 6.06 -3.86
CA ALA A 109 -11.63 4.80 -4.58
C ALA A 109 -11.95 5.03 -6.06
N ARG A 110 -12.78 6.03 -6.36
CA ARG A 110 -13.16 6.38 -7.75
C ARG A 110 -12.01 7.03 -8.52
N GLU A 111 -11.22 7.87 -7.88
CA GLU A 111 -10.02 8.50 -8.47
C GLU A 111 -8.92 7.47 -8.77
N ALA A 112 -8.80 6.44 -7.92
CA ALA A 112 -7.83 5.37 -8.08
C ALA A 112 -8.18 4.39 -9.21
N LEU A 113 -9.44 4.27 -9.61
CA LEU A 113 -9.84 3.39 -10.71
C LEU A 113 -9.20 3.85 -12.04
N PRO A 114 -8.63 2.93 -12.84
CA PRO A 114 -8.23 3.22 -14.20
C PRO A 114 -9.38 3.74 -15.06
N GLY A 115 -9.09 4.72 -15.93
CA GLY A 115 -10.02 5.13 -16.96
C GLY A 115 -10.30 3.99 -17.97
N PRO A 116 -11.47 3.97 -18.63
CA PRO A 116 -11.88 2.88 -19.53
C PRO A 116 -10.92 2.68 -20.72
N ASP A 117 -10.24 3.73 -21.16
CA ASP A 117 -9.29 3.71 -22.27
C ASP A 117 -7.87 4.17 -21.83
N GLU A 118 -7.59 4.16 -20.52
CA GLU A 118 -6.29 4.58 -19.98
C GLU A 118 -5.25 3.48 -20.27
N PRO A 119 -4.19 3.77 -21.05
CA PRO A 119 -3.18 2.77 -21.38
C PRO A 119 -2.23 2.58 -20.18
N LEU A 120 -2.52 1.60 -19.34
CA LEU A 120 -1.69 1.28 -18.18
C LEU A 120 -0.76 0.10 -18.44
N VAL A 121 0.47 0.18 -17.92
CA VAL A 121 1.31 -1.01 -17.83
C VAL A 121 0.71 -2.00 -16.82
N PRO A 122 0.86 -3.32 -17.00
CA PRO A 122 0.12 -4.29 -16.19
C PRO A 122 0.32 -4.13 -14.67
N LEU A 123 1.54 -3.86 -14.23
CA LEU A 123 1.83 -3.67 -12.81
C LEU A 123 1.17 -2.41 -12.23
N GLU A 124 1.11 -1.34 -13.02
CA GLU A 124 0.43 -0.08 -12.64
C GLU A 124 -1.08 -0.30 -12.56
N ALA A 125 -1.66 -1.07 -13.48
CA ALA A 125 -3.06 -1.45 -13.41
C ALA A 125 -3.38 -2.21 -12.11
N VAL A 126 -2.53 -3.17 -11.72
CA VAL A 126 -2.69 -3.90 -10.44
C VAL A 126 -2.69 -2.95 -9.25
N GLU A 127 -1.73 -2.01 -9.22
CA GLU A 127 -1.62 -1.04 -8.13
C GLU A 127 -2.87 -0.15 -8.07
N ARG A 128 -3.31 0.40 -9.21
CA ARG A 128 -4.50 1.25 -9.32
C ARG A 128 -5.76 0.53 -8.83
N TYR A 129 -6.02 -0.69 -9.31
CA TYR A 129 -7.18 -1.48 -8.84
C TYR A 129 -7.09 -1.85 -7.36
N SER A 130 -5.90 -2.21 -6.87
CA SER A 130 -5.72 -2.59 -5.47
C SER A 130 -5.91 -1.40 -4.53
N THR A 131 -5.44 -0.21 -4.93
CA THR A 131 -5.66 1.06 -4.21
C THR A 131 -7.14 1.47 -4.25
N ALA A 132 -7.82 1.31 -5.39
CA ALA A 132 -9.25 1.60 -5.48
C ALA A 132 -10.09 0.69 -4.55
N ARG A 133 -9.74 -0.60 -4.51
CA ARG A 133 -10.36 -1.57 -3.60
C ARG A 133 -10.05 -1.29 -2.14
N ASP A 134 -8.81 -0.92 -1.79
CA ASP A 134 -8.40 -0.51 -0.45
C ASP A 134 -9.29 0.61 0.10
N HIS A 135 -9.41 1.70 -0.66
CA HIS A 135 -10.26 2.84 -0.29
C HIS A 135 -11.74 2.45 -0.18
N ALA A 136 -12.26 1.66 -1.12
CA ALA A 136 -13.65 1.21 -1.08
C ALA A 136 -13.95 0.32 0.14
N ALA A 137 -13.03 -0.60 0.43
CA ALA A 137 -13.07 -1.49 1.59
C ALA A 137 -12.95 -0.70 2.90
N SER A 138 -12.07 0.32 2.95
CA SER A 138 -11.93 1.24 4.06
C SER A 138 -13.20 2.03 4.35
N ALA A 139 -13.89 2.49 3.29
CA ALA A 139 -15.17 3.18 3.41
C ALA A 139 -16.25 2.25 4.02
N VAL A 140 -16.42 1.04 3.47
CA VAL A 140 -17.47 0.11 3.95
C VAL A 140 -17.16 -0.46 5.33
N GLY A 141 -15.89 -0.70 5.66
CA GLY A 141 -15.46 -1.11 7.00
C GLY A 141 -15.71 -0.02 8.03
N THR A 142 -15.43 1.25 7.69
CA THR A 142 -15.75 2.40 8.57
C THR A 142 -17.26 2.52 8.76
N TRP A 143 -18.05 2.38 7.69
CA TRP A 143 -19.51 2.38 7.75
C TRP A 143 -20.05 1.27 8.66
N ALA A 144 -19.58 0.03 8.48
CA ALA A 144 -19.96 -1.09 9.33
C ALA A 144 -19.63 -0.82 10.81
N GLY A 145 -18.46 -0.25 11.10
CA GLY A 145 -18.03 0.05 12.47
C GLY A 145 -18.78 1.19 13.16
N VAL A 146 -19.43 2.09 12.41
CA VAL A 146 -20.25 3.17 12.99
C VAL A 146 -21.73 2.81 13.11
N THR A 147 -22.20 1.80 12.38
CA THR A 147 -23.60 1.35 12.43
C THR A 147 -23.81 0.31 13.53
N VAL A 148 -24.89 0.45 14.30
CA VAL A 148 -25.23 -0.47 15.41
C VAL A 148 -25.46 -1.92 14.92
N GLU A 149 -25.88 -2.08 13.67
CA GLU A 149 -26.14 -3.38 13.04
C GLU A 149 -24.93 -3.93 12.28
N GLY A 150 -23.87 -3.13 12.12
CA GLY A 150 -22.72 -3.48 11.32
C GLY A 150 -21.59 -4.14 12.12
N ASP A 151 -20.90 -5.07 11.46
CA ASP A 151 -19.67 -5.67 11.94
C ASP A 151 -18.58 -5.47 10.86
N PRO A 152 -17.51 -4.70 11.14
CA PRO A 152 -16.38 -4.57 10.22
C PRO A 152 -15.79 -5.91 9.76
N GLY A 153 -15.79 -6.94 10.62
CA GLY A 153 -15.33 -8.27 10.26
C GLY A 153 -16.22 -8.97 9.23
N ALA A 154 -17.51 -8.65 9.17
CA ALA A 154 -18.46 -9.25 8.23
C ALA A 154 -18.36 -8.67 6.82
N VAL A 155 -17.81 -7.46 6.67
CA VAL A 155 -17.54 -6.82 5.37
C VAL A 155 -16.11 -7.03 4.89
N ALA A 156 -15.23 -7.47 5.77
CA ALA A 156 -13.86 -7.85 5.43
C ALA A 156 -13.80 -9.24 4.78
N PRO A 157 -12.87 -9.47 3.86
CA PRO A 157 -12.44 -10.82 3.56
C PRO A 157 -11.89 -11.52 4.81
N ASP A 158 -12.06 -12.84 4.86
CA ASP A 158 -11.45 -13.63 5.94
C ASP A 158 -9.92 -13.52 5.91
N VAL A 159 -9.35 -12.86 6.93
CA VAL A 159 -7.91 -12.57 7.01
C VAL A 159 -7.08 -13.85 7.00
N GLY A 160 -7.56 -14.90 7.68
CA GLY A 160 -6.89 -16.21 7.72
C GLY A 160 -6.77 -16.82 6.32
N ALA A 161 -7.86 -16.83 5.58
CA ALA A 161 -7.92 -17.33 4.21
C ALA A 161 -7.13 -16.45 3.23
N VAL A 162 -7.12 -15.12 3.39
CA VAL A 162 -6.28 -14.23 2.58
C VAL A 162 -4.79 -14.50 2.83
N ARG A 163 -4.38 -14.63 4.11
CA ARG A 163 -3.00 -15.00 4.47
C ARG A 163 -2.63 -16.35 3.88
N GLN A 164 -3.48 -17.36 4.07
CA GLN A 164 -3.25 -18.70 3.53
C GLN A 164 -3.10 -18.67 2.01
N ARG A 165 -4.02 -18.01 1.29
CA ARG A 165 -3.94 -17.88 -0.17
C ARG A 165 -2.68 -17.15 -0.61
N ALA A 166 -2.28 -16.08 0.08
CA ALA A 166 -1.05 -15.36 -0.23
C ALA A 166 0.18 -16.26 -0.05
N SER A 167 0.27 -17.00 1.05
CA SER A 167 1.35 -17.97 1.29
C SER A 167 1.37 -19.09 0.25
N GLU A 168 0.22 -19.72 -0.03
CA GLU A 168 0.11 -20.77 -1.06
C GLU A 168 0.53 -20.28 -2.45
N THR A 169 0.23 -19.01 -2.77
CA THR A 169 0.65 -18.42 -4.05
C THR A 169 2.15 -18.19 -4.08
N LEU A 170 2.72 -17.64 -3.00
CA LEU A 170 4.15 -17.40 -2.89
C LEU A 170 4.94 -18.71 -2.97
N ASP A 171 4.47 -19.77 -2.31
CA ASP A 171 5.10 -21.10 -2.35
C ASP A 171 5.05 -21.76 -3.74
N ALA A 172 4.08 -21.36 -4.58
CA ALA A 172 3.94 -21.85 -5.95
C ALA A 172 4.81 -21.09 -6.97
N LEU A 173 5.47 -20.00 -6.57
CA LEU A 173 6.34 -19.20 -7.43
C LEU A 173 7.81 -19.66 -7.35
N PRO A 174 8.60 -19.48 -8.43
CA PRO A 174 8.19 -18.99 -9.73
C PRO A 174 7.50 -20.07 -10.57
N GLY A 175 6.54 -19.67 -11.40
CA GLY A 175 5.94 -20.54 -12.41
C GLY A 175 6.86 -20.77 -13.63
N PRO A 176 6.36 -21.45 -14.68
CA PRO A 176 7.08 -21.59 -15.95
C PRO A 176 7.46 -20.24 -16.55
N ALA A 177 8.64 -20.17 -17.19
CA ALA A 177 9.14 -18.97 -17.84
C ALA A 177 9.89 -19.32 -19.13
N ALA A 178 9.96 -18.37 -20.07
CA ALA A 178 10.72 -18.54 -21.31
C ALA A 178 12.22 -18.74 -21.05
N ASP A 179 12.76 -17.98 -20.11
CA ASP A 179 14.14 -18.07 -19.62
C ASP A 179 14.24 -17.50 -18.18
N PRO A 180 15.38 -17.68 -17.48
CA PRO A 180 15.53 -17.20 -16.11
C PRO A 180 15.38 -15.67 -15.93
N LEU A 181 15.77 -14.86 -16.92
CA LEU A 181 15.64 -13.40 -16.85
C LEU A 181 14.19 -12.98 -17.03
N ALA A 182 13.47 -13.61 -17.97
CA ALA A 182 12.04 -13.40 -18.17
C ALA A 182 11.25 -13.83 -16.92
N GLY A 183 11.61 -14.96 -16.31
CA GLY A 183 11.01 -15.42 -15.06
C GLY A 183 11.22 -14.41 -13.92
N ALA A 184 12.44 -13.93 -13.72
CA ALA A 184 12.75 -12.92 -12.70
C ALA A 184 12.00 -11.60 -12.93
N ALA A 185 11.88 -11.17 -14.20
CA ALA A 185 11.16 -9.96 -14.55
C ALA A 185 9.65 -10.08 -14.25
N VAL A 186 9.03 -11.21 -14.59
CA VAL A 186 7.57 -11.39 -14.41
C VAL A 186 7.22 -11.69 -12.95
N TYR A 187 7.89 -12.66 -12.33
CA TYR A 187 7.51 -13.14 -11.01
C TYR A 187 8.12 -12.30 -9.88
N GLY A 188 9.25 -11.63 -10.10
CA GLY A 188 9.89 -10.79 -9.08
C GLY A 188 8.98 -9.70 -8.48
N PRO A 189 8.25 -8.91 -9.29
CA PRO A 189 7.26 -7.96 -8.77
C PRO A 189 6.12 -8.62 -7.98
N ILE A 190 5.63 -9.77 -8.45
CA ILE A 190 4.55 -10.54 -7.81
C ILE A 190 5.01 -11.07 -6.44
N GLU A 191 6.19 -11.70 -6.39
CA GLU A 191 6.82 -12.18 -5.16
C GLU A 191 7.04 -11.03 -4.17
N ARG A 192 7.52 -9.87 -4.64
CA ARG A 192 7.71 -8.68 -3.81
C ARG A 192 6.40 -8.21 -3.17
N TRP A 193 5.29 -8.18 -3.92
CA TRP A 193 4.00 -7.80 -3.36
C TRP A 193 3.52 -8.77 -2.28
N TYR A 194 3.69 -10.08 -2.49
CA TYR A 194 3.33 -11.08 -1.49
C TYR A 194 4.22 -11.02 -0.26
N ASP A 195 5.52 -10.80 -0.42
CA ASP A 195 6.43 -10.58 0.71
C ASP A 195 6.00 -9.34 1.52
N GLU A 196 5.69 -8.22 0.85
CA GLU A 196 5.22 -7.00 1.48
C GLU A 196 3.89 -7.22 2.22
N ALA A 197 2.93 -7.86 1.55
CA ALA A 197 1.63 -8.16 2.11
C ALA A 197 1.73 -9.02 3.37
N LEU A 198 2.54 -10.08 3.32
CA LEU A 198 2.70 -11.03 4.42
C LEU A 198 3.54 -10.47 5.58
N ARG A 199 4.50 -9.58 5.31
CA ARG A 199 5.45 -9.09 6.34
C ARG A 199 5.12 -7.72 6.90
N ARG A 200 4.37 -6.88 6.17
CA ARG A 200 4.11 -5.50 6.58
C ARG A 200 2.63 -5.19 6.68
N THR A 201 1.87 -5.46 5.63
CA THR A 201 0.44 -5.08 5.60
C THR A 201 -0.39 -5.95 6.55
N LEU A 202 -0.19 -7.27 6.54
CA LEU A 202 -0.95 -8.16 7.42
C LEU A 202 -0.29 -8.40 8.78
N VAL A 203 0.91 -7.85 9.03
CA VAL A 203 1.60 -7.97 10.32
C VAL A 203 1.23 -6.77 11.16
N GLY A 204 0.49 -7.01 12.24
CA GLY A 204 -0.01 -5.93 13.11
C GLY A 204 -1.36 -5.38 12.71
N SER A 205 -1.91 -5.75 11.55
CA SER A 205 -3.34 -5.61 11.29
C SER A 205 -4.08 -6.53 12.27
N GLY A 206 -4.70 -5.94 13.29
CA GLY A 206 -5.65 -6.64 14.16
C GLY A 206 -6.78 -7.24 13.32
N SER A 207 -7.61 -8.10 13.92
CA SER A 207 -8.89 -8.40 13.26
C SER A 207 -9.64 -7.08 13.06
N PRO A 208 -10.25 -6.81 11.89
CA PRO A 208 -11.06 -5.61 11.72
C PRO A 208 -12.14 -5.46 12.81
N ALA A 209 -12.64 -6.59 13.33
CA ALA A 209 -13.60 -6.63 14.43
C ALA A 209 -13.01 -6.29 15.81
N ASP A 210 -11.69 -6.39 16.00
CA ASP A 210 -11.01 -6.10 17.27
C ASP A 210 -10.64 -4.61 17.40
N GLU A 211 -10.79 -3.82 16.33
CA GLU A 211 -10.45 -2.40 16.32
C GLU A 211 -11.51 -1.54 17.01
N ALA A 212 -11.12 -0.86 18.08
CA ALA A 212 -12.02 -0.01 18.87
C ALA A 212 -12.44 1.28 18.14
N ASN A 213 -11.67 1.73 17.14
CA ASN A 213 -11.97 2.93 16.37
C ASN A 213 -12.53 2.53 15.00
N PRO A 214 -13.75 2.94 14.62
CA PRO A 214 -14.34 2.60 13.33
C PRO A 214 -13.48 2.97 12.11
N ILE A 215 -12.70 4.05 12.18
CA ILE A 215 -11.77 4.43 11.10
C ILE A 215 -10.65 3.40 10.99
N ARG A 216 -10.09 2.93 12.11
CA ARG A 216 -9.05 1.89 12.11
C ARG A 216 -9.59 0.54 11.69
N ALA A 217 -10.82 0.22 12.10
CA ALA A 217 -11.52 -0.95 11.63
C ALA A 217 -11.66 -0.91 10.10
N GLY A 218 -12.08 0.24 9.55
CA GLY A 218 -12.08 0.51 8.11
C GLY A 218 -10.72 0.27 7.45
N GLU A 219 -9.67 0.93 7.94
CA GLU A 219 -8.31 0.78 7.42
C GLU A 219 -7.84 -0.68 7.43
N ALA A 220 -8.16 -1.44 8.48
CA ALA A 220 -7.87 -2.87 8.55
C ALA A 220 -8.65 -3.70 7.49
N VAL A 221 -9.91 -3.34 7.21
CA VAL A 221 -10.67 -3.95 6.10
C VAL A 221 -10.03 -3.62 4.75
N GLY A 222 -9.60 -2.37 4.57
CA GLY A 222 -8.88 -1.88 3.39
C GLY A 222 -7.60 -2.66 3.12
N ASP A 223 -6.74 -2.78 4.13
CA ASP A 223 -5.48 -3.53 4.07
C ASP A 223 -5.69 -4.98 3.62
N VAL A 224 -6.71 -5.65 4.17
CA VAL A 224 -7.02 -7.04 3.84
C VAL A 224 -7.53 -7.17 2.40
N GLU A 225 -8.44 -6.29 1.96
CA GLU A 225 -8.94 -6.29 0.58
C GLU A 225 -7.83 -5.95 -0.42
N ARG A 226 -6.93 -5.03 -0.08
CA ARG A 226 -5.76 -4.67 -0.90
C ARG A 226 -4.88 -5.89 -1.13
N VAL A 227 -4.59 -6.66 -0.08
CA VAL A 227 -3.82 -7.91 -0.21
C VAL A 227 -4.57 -8.94 -1.04
N GLN A 228 -5.87 -9.11 -0.83
CA GLN A 228 -6.68 -9.99 -1.66
C GLN A 228 -6.61 -9.61 -3.15
N SER A 229 -6.67 -8.31 -3.46
CA SER A 229 -6.53 -7.79 -4.82
C SER A 229 -5.18 -8.17 -5.46
N TYR A 230 -4.08 -8.00 -4.72
CA TYR A 230 -2.75 -8.44 -5.18
C TYR A 230 -2.68 -9.96 -5.40
N VAL A 231 -3.33 -10.76 -4.56
CA VAL A 231 -3.40 -12.23 -4.73
C VAL A 231 -4.16 -12.59 -6.00
N GLU A 232 -5.33 -12.00 -6.22
CA GLU A 232 -6.14 -12.23 -7.43
C GLU A 232 -5.38 -11.81 -8.70
N ALA A 233 -4.78 -10.62 -8.69
CA ALA A 233 -4.06 -10.07 -9.82
C ALA A 233 -2.78 -10.84 -10.16
N GLY A 234 -1.96 -11.16 -9.16
CA GLY A 234 -0.70 -11.87 -9.38
C GLY A 234 -0.93 -13.29 -9.91
N ARG A 235 -1.93 -14.01 -9.39
CA ARG A 235 -2.35 -15.32 -9.93
C ARG A 235 -2.77 -15.21 -11.39
N TYR A 236 -3.65 -14.26 -11.69
CA TYR A 236 -4.12 -14.06 -13.06
C TYR A 236 -2.99 -13.75 -14.04
N LEU A 237 -2.09 -12.82 -13.69
CA LEU A 237 -0.95 -12.47 -14.54
C LEU A 237 0.03 -13.64 -14.71
N GLY A 238 0.28 -14.40 -13.63
CA GLY A 238 1.10 -15.61 -13.68
C GLY A 238 0.52 -16.68 -14.60
N ASP A 239 -0.77 -16.99 -14.46
CA ASP A 239 -1.48 -17.96 -15.29
C ASP A 239 -1.51 -17.52 -16.76
N ARG A 240 -1.78 -16.24 -17.01
CA ARG A 240 -1.80 -15.67 -18.36
C ARG A 240 -0.43 -15.71 -19.02
N TYR A 241 0.63 -15.45 -18.27
CA TYR A 241 2.01 -15.56 -18.75
C TYR A 241 2.34 -17.01 -19.08
N ALA A 242 2.09 -17.95 -18.16
CA ALA A 242 2.31 -19.37 -18.40
C ALA A 242 1.54 -19.89 -19.64
N ALA A 243 0.28 -19.47 -19.82
CA ALA A 243 -0.52 -19.80 -21.00
C ALA A 243 0.09 -19.22 -22.29
N SER A 244 0.64 -18.00 -22.25
CA SER A 244 1.29 -17.39 -23.42
C SER A 244 2.55 -18.12 -23.89
N LEU A 245 3.18 -18.92 -23.02
CA LEU A 245 4.32 -19.77 -23.39
C LEU A 245 3.88 -21.06 -24.09
N ALA A 246 2.69 -21.58 -23.75
CA ALA A 246 2.14 -22.81 -24.30
C ALA A 246 1.46 -22.60 -25.67
N ASP A 247 0.88 -21.41 -25.88
CA ASP A 247 0.28 -20.99 -27.15
C ASP A 247 0.89 -19.63 -27.56
N PRO A 248 2.12 -19.64 -28.10
CA PRO A 248 2.73 -18.42 -28.61
C PRO A 248 1.90 -17.98 -29.81
N GLN A 249 1.11 -16.90 -29.65
CA GLN A 249 0.45 -16.29 -30.81
C GLN A 249 1.51 -16.02 -31.90
N PRO A 250 1.22 -16.37 -33.18
CA PRO A 250 2.15 -16.19 -34.29
C PRO A 250 2.42 -14.71 -34.61
#